data_AF-A0A7T8GWM8-F1
#
_entry.id   AF-A0A7T8GWM8-F1
#
_cell.length_a   1.000
_cell.length_b   1.000
_cell.length_c   1.000
_cell.angle_alpha   90.00
_cell.angle_beta   90.00
_cell.angle_gamma   90.00
#
_symmetry.space_group_name_H-M   'P 1'
#
loop_
_entity.id
_entity.type
_entity.pdbx_description
1 polymer ?
#
loop_
_entity_poly.entity_id
_entity_poly.type
_entity_poly.pdbx_seq_one_letter_code
_entity_poly.pdbx_strand_id
1 'polypeptide(L)' 'AIGGSKPRVATIQVVRQVEAYKCECPSIFAWEIRDRLVIDGICTLETVPS' A
#
# COMPACT_ATOMS: atom_id res chain seq x y z
N ALA A 1 25.53 -13.75 -12.87
CA ALA A 1 24.73 -12.51 -12.83
C ALA A 1 23.53 -12.73 -11.94
N ILE A 2 23.63 -12.40 -10.65
CA ILE A 2 22.52 -12.48 -9.69
C ILE A 2 22.46 -11.12 -9.01
N GLY A 3 21.56 -10.29 -9.50
CA GLY A 3 21.30 -8.97 -8.96
C GLY A 3 19.83 -8.67 -9.19
N GLY A 4 18.99 -9.59 -8.69
CA GLY A 4 17.53 -9.53 -8.81
C GLY A 4 17.01 -8.18 -8.34
N SER A 5 16.11 -7.65 -9.15
CA SER A 5 15.52 -6.32 -9.09
C SER A 5 15.24 -5.82 -7.66
N LYS A 6 15.68 -4.59 -7.38
CA LYS A 6 15.45 -3.84 -6.14
C LYS A 6 14.05 -4.13 -5.57
N PRO A 7 13.92 -4.65 -4.34
CA PRO A 7 12.60 -4.96 -3.82
C PRO A 7 11.90 -3.64 -3.48
N ARG A 8 10.81 -3.34 -4.18
CA ARG A 8 9.43 -3.38 -3.65
C ARG A 8 9.19 -2.88 -2.21
N VAL A 9 10.07 -2.07 -1.62
CA VAL A 9 9.98 -1.63 -0.22
C VAL A 9 8.70 -0.82 0.03
N ALA A 10 8.30 -0.01 -0.95
CA ALA A 10 7.01 0.68 -0.96
C ALA A 10 5.85 -0.34 -0.99
N THR A 11 5.95 -1.38 -1.82
CA THR A 11 4.90 -2.41 -1.91
C THR A 11 4.72 -3.17 -0.60
N ILE A 12 5.78 -3.47 0.15
CA ILE A 12 5.63 -4.20 1.44
C ILE A 12 4.92 -3.34 2.50
N GLN A 13 5.28 -2.06 2.61
CA GLN A 13 4.61 -1.13 3.54
C GLN A 13 3.13 -0.95 3.17
N VAL A 14 2.84 -0.80 1.88
CA VAL A 14 1.48 -0.69 1.35
C VAL A 14 0.65 -1.94 1.65
N VAL A 15 1.18 -3.13 1.35
CA VAL A 15 0.46 -4.40 1.59
C VAL A 15 0.15 -4.56 3.08
N ARG A 16 1.12 -4.29 3.96
CA ARG A 16 0.89 -4.34 5.42
C ARG A 16 -0.21 -3.41 5.87
N GLN A 17 -0.23 -2.16 5.38
CA GLN A 17 -1.32 -1.25 5.73
C GLN A 17 -2.66 -1.63 5.13
N VAL A 18 -2.69 -2.12 3.89
CA VAL A 18 -3.92 -2.64 3.27
C VAL A 18 -4.52 -3.75 4.13
N GLU A 19 -3.70 -4.69 4.61
CA GLU A 19 -4.14 -5.75 5.51
C GLU A 19 -4.59 -5.21 6.87
N ALA A 20 -3.86 -4.25 7.45
CA ALA A 20 -4.23 -3.62 8.71
C ALA A 20 -5.60 -2.93 8.62
N TYR A 21 -5.83 -2.10 7.60
CA TYR A 21 -7.11 -1.41 7.43
C TYR A 21 -8.26 -2.38 7.16
N LYS A 22 -8.02 -3.46 6.39
CA LYS A 22 -9.02 -4.52 6.18
C LYS A 22 -9.32 -5.31 7.46
N CYS A 23 -8.34 -5.48 8.33
CA CYS A 23 -8.51 -6.17 9.60
C CYS A 23 -9.29 -5.31 10.60
N GLU A 24 -8.99 -4.01 10.66
CA GLU A 24 -9.74 -3.03 11.47
C GLU A 24 -11.16 -2.80 10.95
N CYS A 25 -11.33 -2.75 9.63
CA CYS A 25 -12.59 -2.46 8.96
C CYS A 25 -12.75 -3.36 7.71
N PRO A 26 -13.30 -4.57 7.84
CA PRO A 26 -13.45 -5.49 6.70
C PRO A 26 -14.41 -4.99 5.60
N SER A 27 -15.23 -3.97 5.90
CA SER A 27 -16.08 -3.29 4.93
C SER A 27 -15.36 -2.21 4.12
N ILE A 28 -14.09 -1.88 4.42
CA ILE A 28 -13.37 -0.81 3.75
C ILE A 28 -13.11 -1.16 2.28
N PHE A 29 -13.42 -0.23 1.37
CA PHE A 29 -13.21 -0.46 -0.05
C PHE A 29 -11.74 -0.22 -0.46
N ALA A 30 -11.32 -0.86 -1.55
CA ALA A 30 -9.95 -0.71 -2.08
C ALA A 30 -9.58 0.75 -2.39
N TRP A 31 -10.53 1.53 -2.90
CA TRP A 31 -10.33 2.95 -3.18
C TRP A 31 -10.22 3.80 -1.90
N GLU A 32 -10.88 3.42 -0.81
CA GLU A 32 -10.75 4.09 0.49
C GLU A 32 -9.40 3.79 1.12
N ILE A 33 -8.94 2.54 1.04
CA ILE A 33 -7.58 2.17 1.47
C ILE A 33 -6.55 2.99 0.70
N ARG A 34 -6.73 3.15 -0.62
CA ARG A 34 -5.85 3.98 -1.45
C ARG A 34 -5.79 5.42 -0.93
N ASP A 35 -6.94 6.02 -0.66
CA ASP A 35 -7.02 7.39 -0.15
C ASP A 35 -6.31 7.52 1.20
N ARG A 36 -6.56 6.58 2.12
CA ARG A 36 -5.88 6.53 3.43
C ARG A 36 -4.38 6.35 3.32
N LEU A 37 -3.88 5.50 2.44
CA LEU A 37 -2.45 5.33 2.20
C LEU A 37 -1.78 6.63 1.72
N VAL A 38 -2.51 7.45 0.95
CA VAL A 38 -2.01 8.76 0.50
C VAL A 38 -2.10 9.80 1.60
N ILE A 39 -3.18 9.82 2.37
CA ILE A 39 -3.38 10.71 3.53
C ILE A 39 -2.32 10.47 4.60
N ASP A 40 -2.03 9.20 4.92
CA ASP A 40 -1.01 8.80 5.90
C ASP A 40 0.43 9.00 5.37
N GLY A 41 0.60 9.44 4.12
CA GLY A 41 1.89 9.69 3.50
C GLY A 41 2.72 8.43 3.21
N ILE A 42 2.07 7.25 3.23
CA ILE A 42 2.72 5.97 2.95
C ILE A 42 2.92 5.79 1.44
N CYS A 43 1.96 6.28 0.65
CA CYS A 43 2.06 6.38 -0.80
C CYS A 43 1.84 7.82 -1.26
N THR A 44 2.42 8.17 -2.40
CA THR A 44 1.96 9.31 -3.19
C THR A 44 0.97 8.84 -4.25
N LEU A 45 0.22 9.78 -4.83
CA LEU A 45 -0.67 9.51 -5.96
C LEU A 45 0.04 8.83 -7.15
N GLU A 46 1.36 9.00 -7.24
CA GLU A 46 2.20 8.42 -8.30
C GLU A 46 2.75 7.03 -7.92
N THR A 47 2.87 6.72 -6.63
CA THR A 47 3.41 5.43 -6.15
C THR A 47 2.32 4.46 -5.72
N VAL A 48 1.07 4.91 -5.58
CA VAL A 48 -0.03 4.04 -5.21
C VAL A 48 -0.41 3.15 -6.40
N PRO A 49 -0.45 1.81 -6.23
CA PRO A 49 -0.81 0.91 -7.31
C PRO A 49 -2.28 1.12 -7.70
N SER A 50 -2.52 1.23 -9.01
CA SER A 50 -3.85 1.35 -9.64
C SER A 50 -4.56 0.00 -9.75
#